data_AF-A0A928T608-F1
#
_entry.id   AF-A0A928T608-F1
#
_cell.length_a   1.000
_cell.length_b   1.000
_cell.length_c   1.000
_cell.angle_alpha   90.00
_cell.angle_beta   90.00
_cell.angle_gamma   90.00
#
_symmetry.space_group_name_H-M   'P 1'
#
loop_
_entity.id
_entity.type
_entity.pdbx_description
1 polymer ?
#
loop_
_entity_poly.entity_id
_entity_poly.type
_entity_poly.pdbx_seq_one_letter_code
_entity_poly.pdbx_strand_id
1 'polypeptide(L)'
;MESNTIRSSSPKTGYSATVEMFLEVGGVRHDVSHMGPEFLILAKPVNCPPCEAVVGLSVDGRLKQWPVKLTEGISEAASRVRTAKAA
;
A
#
# COMPACT_ATOMS: atom_id res chain seq x y z
N MET A 1 17.56 52.24 7.52
CA MET A 1 18.20 50.94 7.84
C MET A 1 17.12 49.88 7.79
N GLU A 2 17.40 48.85 7.01
CA GLU A 2 16.49 47.85 6.49
C GLU A 2 16.17 46.73 7.49
N SER A 3 15.07 46.01 7.19
CA SER A 3 14.88 44.58 7.48
C SER A 3 14.49 44.21 8.93
N ASN A 4 13.60 43.24 9.18
CA ASN A 4 13.17 42.13 8.35
C ASN A 4 11.77 41.67 8.78
N THR A 5 10.86 41.46 7.82
CA THR A 5 9.57 40.80 8.06
C THR A 5 9.83 39.31 8.26
N ILE A 6 9.64 38.82 9.49
CA ILE A 6 9.44 37.38 9.71
C ILE A 6 8.02 37.07 9.25
N ARG A 7 7.84 36.62 8.00
CA ARG A 7 6.60 35.96 7.58
C ARG A 7 6.48 34.71 8.44
N SER A 8 5.75 34.85 9.55
CA SER A 8 5.35 33.75 10.40
C SER A 8 4.40 32.91 9.57
N SER A 9 4.93 31.89 8.88
CA SER A 9 4.08 30.87 8.29
C SER A 9 3.28 30.25 9.42
N SER A 10 1.96 30.32 9.33
CA SER A 10 1.04 29.64 10.24
C SER A 10 1.51 28.21 10.48
N PRO A 11 1.43 27.67 11.70
CA PRO A 11 1.81 26.30 11.95
C PRO A 11 0.97 25.40 11.04
N LYS A 12 1.61 24.76 10.05
CA LYS A 12 1.01 23.61 9.36
C LYS A 12 0.82 22.57 10.45
N THR A 13 -0.41 22.41 10.92
CA THR A 13 -0.79 21.27 11.75
C THR A 13 -0.40 20.02 10.97
N GLY A 14 0.61 19.29 11.43
CA GLY A 14 1.05 18.07 10.78
C GLY A 14 -0.10 17.09 10.75
N TYR A 15 -0.64 16.82 9.56
CA TYR A 15 -1.64 15.78 9.39
C TYR A 15 -0.92 14.44 9.37
N SER A 16 -1.06 13.66 10.43
CA SER A 16 -0.62 12.27 10.50
C SER A 16 -1.85 11.39 10.28
N ALA A 17 -1.76 10.46 9.32
CA ALA A 17 -2.80 9.47 9.07
C ALA A 17 -2.32 8.09 9.53
N THR A 18 -3.23 7.30 10.09
CA THR A 18 -2.97 5.87 10.30
C THR A 18 -3.21 5.13 9.00
N VAL A 19 -2.20 4.46 8.47
CA VAL A 19 -2.28 3.74 7.20
C VAL A 19 -2.05 2.26 7.43
N GLU A 20 -2.98 1.43 6.97
CA GLU A 20 -2.83 -0.02 6.92
C GLU A 20 -2.97 -0.49 5.48
N MET A 21 -2.08 -1.38 5.05
CA MET A 21 -2.07 -1.93 3.71
C MET A 21 -2.01 -3.45 3.80
N PHE A 22 -2.83 -4.13 3.01
CA PHE A 22 -2.85 -5.58 2.98
C PHE A 22 -3.24 -6.13 1.62
N LEU A 23 -2.83 -7.37 1.39
CA LEU A 23 -3.23 -8.20 0.26
C LEU A 23 -3.97 -9.41 0.81
N GLU A 24 -5.19 -9.65 0.36
CA GLU A 24 -5.96 -10.83 0.69
C GLU A 24 -5.92 -11.83 -0.46
N VAL A 25 -5.39 -13.03 -0.19
CA VAL A 25 -5.27 -14.12 -1.16
C VAL A 25 -6.02 -15.33 -0.61
N GLY A 26 -7.08 -15.77 -1.31
CA GLY A 26 -7.88 -16.92 -0.86
C GLY A 26 -8.45 -16.77 0.56
N GLY A 27 -8.81 -15.54 0.98
CA GLY A 27 -9.31 -15.23 2.32
C GLY A 27 -8.23 -15.11 3.40
N VAL A 28 -6.94 -15.23 3.05
CA VAL A 28 -5.82 -15.02 3.98
C VAL A 28 -5.24 -13.63 3.76
N ARG A 29 -5.12 -12.86 4.83
CA ARG A 29 -4.57 -11.50 4.80
C ARG A 29 -3.05 -11.51 4.99
N HIS A 30 -2.35 -10.82 4.10
CA HIS A 30 -0.91 -10.61 4.11
C HIS A 30 -0.62 -9.11 4.23
N ASP A 31 0.23 -8.74 5.18
CA ASP A 31 0.62 -7.35 5.36
C ASP A 31 1.49 -6.85 4.20
N VAL A 32 1.20 -5.64 3.75
CA VAL A 32 1.94 -4.96 2.67
C VAL A 32 2.82 -3.89 3.29
N SER A 33 4.13 -4.00 3.08
CA SER A 33 5.11 -2.99 3.47
C SER A 33 5.12 -1.80 2.54
N HIS A 34 4.88 -2.01 1.24
CA HIS A 34 4.90 -0.95 0.23
C HIS A 34 3.92 -1.23 -0.89
N MET A 35 3.25 -0.18 -1.37
CA MET A 35 2.33 -0.25 -2.50
C MET A 35 2.82 0.68 -3.61
N GLY A 36 3.04 0.12 -4.79
CA GLY A 36 3.27 0.85 -6.03
C GLY A 36 2.04 0.75 -6.96
N PRO A 37 2.06 1.44 -8.12
CA PRO A 37 0.92 1.45 -9.04
C PRO A 37 0.57 0.06 -9.59
N GLU A 38 1.59 -0.76 -9.83
CA GLU A 38 1.50 -2.05 -10.53
C GLU A 38 2.18 -3.18 -9.71
N PHE A 39 2.55 -2.90 -8.46
CA PHE A 39 3.22 -3.88 -7.61
C PHE A 39 2.97 -3.64 -6.12
N LEU A 40 3.11 -4.70 -5.34
CA LEU A 40 3.11 -4.68 -3.88
C LEU A 40 4.40 -5.26 -3.35
N ILE A 41 4.84 -4.81 -2.18
CA ILE A 41 5.91 -5.45 -1.42
C ILE A 41 5.29 -5.98 -0.14
N LEU A 42 5.31 -7.30 0.04
CA LEU A 42 4.77 -7.93 1.25
C LEU A 42 5.76 -7.81 2.40
N ALA A 43 5.25 -7.62 3.61
CA ALA A 43 6.04 -7.60 4.84
C ALA A 43 6.63 -8.98 5.16
N LYS A 44 5.92 -10.04 4.78
CA LYS A 44 6.40 -11.41 4.85
C LYS A 44 6.29 -12.06 3.47
N PRO A 45 7.37 -12.66 2.96
CA PRO A 45 7.30 -13.44 1.73
C PRO A 45 6.34 -14.62 1.92
N VAL A 46 5.56 -14.91 0.89
CA VAL A 46 4.68 -16.07 0.82
C VAL A 46 4.79 -16.70 -0.56
N ASN A 47 4.46 -17.98 -0.69
CA ASN A 47 4.41 -18.64 -1.99
C ASN A 47 2.96 -18.79 -2.41
N CYS A 48 2.63 -18.33 -3.62
CA CYS A 48 1.30 -18.50 -4.16
C CYS A 48 1.35 -18.59 -5.69
N PRO A 49 0.64 -19.53 -6.32
CA PRO A 49 0.50 -19.54 -7.77
C PRO A 49 -0.25 -18.28 -8.26
N PRO A 50 -0.21 -17.99 -9.57
CA PRO A 50 -1.03 -16.93 -10.15
C PRO A 50 -2.51 -17.07 -9.75
N CYS A 51 -3.07 -16.02 -9.15
CA CYS A 51 -4.40 -16.05 -8.58
C CYS A 51 -5.05 -14.67 -8.56
N GLU A 52 -6.35 -14.65 -8.27
CA GLU A 52 -7.08 -13.43 -7.94
C GLU A 52 -6.90 -13.11 -6.46
N ALA A 53 -6.78 -11.83 -6.16
CA ALA A 53 -6.55 -11.31 -4.82
C ALA A 53 -7.27 -9.97 -4.63
N VAL A 54 -7.37 -9.50 -3.39
CA VAL A 54 -7.94 -8.20 -3.07
C VAL A 54 -6.89 -7.36 -2.37
N VAL A 55 -6.64 -6.16 -2.89
CA VAL A 55 -5.81 -5.16 -2.19
C VAL A 55 -6.71 -4.35 -1.29
N GLY A 56 -6.29 -4.18 -0.03
CA GLY A 56 -6.92 -3.32 0.94
C GLY A 56 -5.99 -2.18 1.36
N LEU A 57 -6.51 -0.96 1.36
CA LEU A 57 -5.88 0.24 1.90
C LEU A 57 -6.85 0.89 2.89
N SER A 58 -6.45 0.97 4.16
CA SER A 58 -7.16 1.71 5.20
C SER A 58 -6.40 2.99 5.51
N VAL A 59 -7.07 4.13 5.44
CA VAL A 59 -6.53 5.42 5.88
C VAL A 59 -7.47 6.00 6.91
N ASP A 60 -6.99 6.19 8.14
CA ASP A 60 -7.79 6.64 9.29
C ASP A 60 -9.07 5.79 9.48
N GLY A 61 -8.94 4.48 9.32
CA GLY A 61 -10.04 3.50 9.43
C GLY A 61 -10.96 3.43 8.20
N ARG A 62 -10.76 4.27 7.18
CA ARG A 62 -11.52 4.20 5.93
C ARG A 62 -10.91 3.18 4.99
N LEU A 63 -11.52 2.00 4.96
CA LEU A 63 -11.10 0.91 4.10
C LEU A 63 -11.55 1.11 2.65
N LYS A 64 -10.60 1.03 1.72
CA LYS A 64 -10.83 0.87 0.29
C LYS A 64 -10.25 -0.46 -0.16
N GLN A 65 -11.06 -1.24 -0.87
CA GLN A 65 -10.66 -2.54 -1.41
C GLN A 65 -10.88 -2.57 -2.92
N TRP A 66 -9.98 -3.23 -3.64
CA TRP A 66 -10.14 -3.49 -5.07
C TRP A 66 -9.52 -4.83 -5.45
N PRO A 67 -10.17 -5.58 -6.37
CA PRO A 67 -9.63 -6.83 -6.86
C PRO A 67 -8.41 -6.59 -7.76
N VAL A 68 -7.43 -7.47 -7.65
CA VAL A 68 -6.22 -7.51 -8.47
C VAL A 68 -5.94 -8.94 -8.91
N LYS A 69 -5.21 -9.08 -10.01
CA LYS A 69 -4.69 -10.35 -10.47
C LYS A 69 -3.19 -10.42 -10.25
N LEU A 70 -2.74 -11.46 -9.57
CA LEU A 70 -1.32 -11.77 -9.40
C LEU A 70 -0.88 -12.62 -10.58
N THR A 71 -0.48 -12.00 -11.69
CA THR A 71 -0.22 -12.70 -12.96
C THR A 71 0.95 -13.68 -12.89
N GLU A 72 1.96 -13.36 -12.09
CA GLU A 72 3.16 -14.17 -11.89
C GLU A 72 3.12 -14.96 -10.56
N GLY A 73 2.04 -14.81 -9.78
CA GLY A 73 1.97 -15.30 -8.41
C GLY A 73 2.88 -14.52 -7.46
N ILE A 74 3.20 -15.15 -6.32
CA ILE A 74 4.11 -14.64 -5.30
C ILE A 74 5.18 -15.71 -5.10
N SER A 75 6.46 -15.32 -5.17
CA SER A 75 7.57 -16.21 -4.89
C SER A 75 8.22 -15.82 -3.56
N GLU A 76 8.57 -16.79 -2.74
CA GLU A 76 9.26 -16.53 -1.46
C GLU A 76 10.62 -15.87 -1.64
N ALA A 77 11.25 -16.03 -2.81
CA ALA A 77 12.52 -15.40 -3.16
C ALA A 77 12.37 -13.91 -3.53
N ALA A 78 11.14 -13.43 -3.80
CA ALA A 78 10.86 -12.10 -4.27
C ALA A 78 9.71 -11.46 -3.48
N SER A 79 10.03 -10.56 -2.55
CA SER A 79 9.00 -9.82 -1.79
C SER A 79 8.14 -8.90 -2.67
N ARG A 80 8.55 -8.63 -3.92
CA ARG A 80 7.85 -7.77 -4.87
C ARG A 80 6.90 -8.58 -5.73
N VAL A 81 5.61 -8.30 -5.60
CA VAL A 81 4.51 -8.95 -6.30
C VAL A 81 3.98 -8.02 -7.38
N ARG A 82 3.89 -8.49 -8.62
CA ARG A 82 3.22 -7.72 -9.68
C ARG A 82 1.71 -7.91 -9.59
N THR A 83 0.99 -6.81 -9.74
CA THR A 83 -0.47 -6.78 -9.71
C THR A 83 -1.00 -6.16 -10.99
N ALA A 84 -1.97 -6.81 -11.61
CA ALA A 84 -2.77 -6.22 -12.68
C ALA A 84 -4.17 -5.90 -12.16
N LYS A 85 -4.84 -4.91 -12.75
CA LYS A 85 -6.26 -4.64 -12.48
C LYS A 85 -7.08 -5.89 -12.85
N ALA A 86 -7.91 -6.37 -11.93
CA ALA A 86 -8.89 -7.40 -12.26
C ALA A 86 -9.96 -6.82 -13.20
N ALA A 87 -10.33 -7.57 -14.22
CA ALA A 87 -11.30 -7.17 -15.24
C ALA A 87 -12.73 -7.23 -14.72
#